data_AF-A0A3M1B6T4-F1
#
_entry.id   AF-A0A3M1B6T4-F1
#
_cell.length_a   1.000
_cell.length_b   1.000
_cell.length_c   1.000
_cell.angle_alpha   90.00
_cell.angle_beta   90.00
_cell.angle_gamma   90.00
#
_symmetry.space_group_name_H-M   'P 1'
#
loop_
_entity.id
_entity.type
_entity.pdbx_description
1 polymer ?
#
loop_
_entity_poly.entity_id
_entity_poly.type
_entity_poly.pdbx_seq_one_letter_code
_entity_poly.pdbx_strand_id
1 'polypeptide(L)' 'GSACSSGSLSPSHVLRAMGLPEGRVGSAIRFSLGRDNTLEEIEYTVTRLEEIVARVRAVASPGEEGETETLPFEDVP' A
#
# COMPACT_ATOMS: atom_id res chain seq x y z
N GLY A 1 -13.13 -0.56 7.63
CA GLY A 1 -12.49 -0.78 8.93
C GLY A 1 -10.99 -0.88 8.72
N SER A 2 -10.24 0.14 9.09
CA SER A 2 -8.78 0.10 9.15
C SER A 2 -8.34 -0.49 10.49
N ALA A 3 -7.21 -1.18 10.55
CA ALA A 3 -6.64 -1.68 11.80
C ALA A 3 -6.47 -0.56 12.86
N CYS A 4 -6.23 0.68 12.41
CA CYS A 4 -6.17 1.87 13.25
C CYS A 4 -7.50 2.19 13.96
N SER A 5 -8.64 1.79 13.39
CA SER A 5 -9.96 1.98 14.02
C SER A 5 -10.29 0.90 15.06
N SER A 6 -9.54 -0.21 15.12
CA SER A 6 -9.79 -1.34 16.05
C SER A 6 -8.87 -1.37 17.27
N GLY A 7 -8.03 -0.33 17.47
CA GLY A 7 -7.21 -0.16 18.67
C GLY A 7 -5.91 -0.98 18.73
N SER A 8 -5.54 -1.70 17.67
CA SER A 8 -4.26 -2.41 17.61
C SER A 8 -3.31 -1.73 16.62
N LEU A 9 -2.20 -1.19 17.12
CA LEU A 9 -1.07 -0.70 16.32
C LEU A 9 -0.12 -1.83 15.88
N SER A 10 -0.46 -3.10 16.16
CA SER A 10 0.40 -4.22 15.80
C SER A 10 0.43 -4.42 14.28
N PRO A 11 1.62 -4.52 13.65
CA PRO A 11 1.73 -4.82 12.23
C PRO A 11 1.12 -6.17 11.85
N SER A 12 0.73 -6.34 10.58
CA SER A 12 0.08 -7.57 10.11
C SER A 12 0.99 -8.79 10.29
N HIS A 13 0.51 -9.78 11.06
CA HIS A 13 1.21 -11.05 11.27
C HIS A 13 1.42 -11.83 9.95
N VAL A 14 0.48 -11.72 9.00
CA VAL A 14 0.60 -12.36 7.68
C VAL A 14 1.74 -11.73 6.87
N LEU A 15 1.82 -10.40 6.83
CA LEU A 15 2.88 -9.70 6.10
C LEU A 15 4.27 -10.01 6.68
N ARG A 16 4.36 -10.14 8.02
CA ARG A 16 5.58 -10.62 8.70
C ARG A 16 5.93 -12.06 8.32
N ALA A 17 4.95 -12.96 8.30
CA ALA A 17 5.15 -14.34 7.91
C ALA A 17 5.56 -14.50 6.43
N MET A 18 5.18 -13.56 5.56
CA MET A 18 5.66 -13.48 4.18
C MET A 18 7.10 -12.96 4.05
N GLY A 19 7.75 -12.58 5.16
CA GLY A 19 9.15 -12.15 5.16
C GLY A 19 9.36 -10.71 4.67
N LEU A 20 8.32 -9.87 4.66
CA LEU A 20 8.46 -8.47 4.25
C LEU A 20 9.32 -7.68 5.26
N PRO A 21 10.19 -6.76 4.79
CA PRO A 21 10.95 -5.87 5.67
C PRO A 21 10.03 -5.08 6.58
N GLU A 22 10.39 -4.88 7.86
CA GLU A 22 9.54 -4.18 8.84
C GLU A 22 9.11 -2.78 8.37
N GLY A 23 9.96 -2.08 7.59
CA GLY A 23 9.62 -0.79 6.97
C GLY A 23 8.47 -0.83 5.95
N ARG A 24 8.16 -2.00 5.37
CA ARG A 24 7.04 -2.20 4.44
C ARG A 24 5.79 -2.76 5.12
N VAL A 25 5.92 -3.47 6.24
CA VAL A 25 4.79 -4.10 6.94
C VAL A 25 3.76 -3.07 7.41
N GLY A 26 4.22 -1.89 7.83
CA GLY A 26 3.36 -0.81 8.34
C GLY A 26 2.66 0.03 7.25
N SER A 27 3.07 -0.08 5.98
CA SER A 27 2.58 0.77 4.88
C SER A 27 1.71 0.01 3.86
N ALA A 28 1.38 -1.25 4.13
CA ALA A 28 0.60 -2.07 3.23
C ALA A 28 -0.88 -1.67 3.16
N ILE A 29 -1.41 -1.62 1.93
CA ILE A 29 -2.82 -1.38 1.64
C ILE A 29 -3.35 -2.56 0.83
N ARG A 30 -4.51 -3.10 1.22
CA ARG A 30 -5.19 -4.18 0.49
C ARG A 30 -6.42 -3.63 -0.21
N PHE A 31 -6.44 -3.70 -1.53
CA PHE A 31 -7.64 -3.51 -2.32
C PHE A 31 -8.32 -4.87 -2.54
N SER A 32 -9.64 -4.91 -2.45
CA SER A 32 -10.43 -6.11 -2.72
C SER A 32 -11.54 -5.70 -3.68
N LEU A 33 -11.50 -6.27 -4.89
CA LEU A 33 -12.45 -5.98 -5.95
C LEU A 33 -13.57 -7.02 -5.95
N GLY A 34 -14.74 -6.62 -6.41
CA GLY A 34 -15.94 -7.45 -6.54
C GLY A 34 -16.57 -7.31 -7.91
N ARG A 35 -17.62 -8.10 -8.15
CA ARG A 35 -18.31 -8.20 -9.46
C ARG A 35 -18.78 -6.85 -10.01
N ASP A 36 -19.17 -5.92 -9.14
CA ASP A 36 -19.80 -4.67 -9.53
C ASP A 36 -18.80 -3.52 -9.74
N ASN A 37 -17.49 -3.78 -9.61
CA ASN A 37 -16.48 -2.74 -9.83
C ASN A 37 -16.35 -2.47 -11.33
N THR A 38 -16.30 -1.19 -11.71
CA THR A 38 -16.12 -0.79 -13.11
C THR A 38 -14.69 -0.33 -13.38
N LEU A 39 -14.30 -0.31 -14.65
CA LEU A 39 -12.97 0.15 -15.06
C LEU A 39 -12.74 1.61 -14.65
N GLU A 40 -13.76 2.45 -14.80
CA GLU A 40 -13.72 3.87 -14.46
C GLU A 40 -13.47 4.09 -12.96
N GLU A 41 -14.03 3.23 -12.10
CA GLU A 41 -13.78 3.27 -10.65
C GLU A 41 -12.34 2.88 -10.31
N ILE A 42 -11.77 1.91 -11.04
CA ILE A 42 -10.36 1.53 -10.88
C ILE A 42 -9.44 2.65 -11.34
N GLU A 43 -9.67 3.23 -12.51
CA GLU A 43 -8.88 4.36 -13.03
C GLU A 43 -8.93 5.57 -12.09
N TYR A 44 -10.12 5.88 -11.58
CA TYR A 44 -10.30 6.92 -10.57
C TYR A 44 -9.49 6.61 -9.30
N THR A 45 -9.56 5.37 -8.81
CA THR A 45 -8.86 4.94 -7.59
C THR A 45 -7.35 5.04 -7.75
N VAL A 46 -6.79 4.58 -8.89
CA VAL A 46 -5.36 4.65 -9.19
C VAL A 46 -4.89 6.11 -9.24
N THR A 47 -5.60 6.96 -10.00
CA THR A 47 -5.27 8.39 -10.12
C THR A 47 -5.22 9.08 -8.76
N ARG A 48 -6.23 8.85 -7.92
CA ARG A 48 -6.26 9.43 -6.57
C ARG A 48 -5.21 8.85 -5.64
N LEU A 49 -4.91 7.56 -5.77
CA LEU A 49 -3.89 6.91 -4.96
C LEU A 49 -2.51 7.50 -5.25
N GLU A 50 -2.17 7.73 -6.52
CA GLU A 50 -0.91 8.37 -6.92
C GLU A 50 -0.76 9.76 -6.29
N GLU A 51 -1.80 10.60 -6.35
CA GLU A 51 -1.81 11.92 -5.72
C GLU A 51 -1.59 11.84 -4.20
N ILE A 52 -2.25 10.89 -3.53
CA ILE A 52 -2.13 10.70 -2.08
C ILE A 52 -0.74 10.21 -1.70
N VAL A 53 -0.19 9.24 -2.43
CA VAL A 53 1.15 8.69 -2.19
C VAL A 53 2.20 9.78 -2.37
N ALA A 54 2.11 10.58 -3.43
CA ALA A 54 3.01 11.71 -3.66
C ALA A 54 2.99 12.70 -2.48
N ARG A 55 1.79 13.05 -1.99
CA ARG A 55 1.63 13.94 -0.84
C ARG A 55 2.21 13.35 0.45
N VAL A 56 1.94 12.08 0.75
CA VAL A 56 2.44 11.42 1.97
C VAL A 56 3.97 11.34 1.94
N ARG A 57 4.57 10.99 0.80
CA ARG A 57 6.03 10.94 0.63
C ARG A 57 6.69 12.31 0.82
N ALA A 58 6.07 13.38 0.32
CA ALA A 58 6.57 14.74 0.50
C ALA A 58 6.64 15.17 1.98
N VAL A 59 5.79 14.60 2.84
CA VAL A 59 5.76 14.89 4.29
C VAL A 59 6.65 13.92 5.08
N ALA A 60 6.83 12.68 4.62
CA ALA A 60 7.47 11.61 5.39
C ALA A 60 8.99 11.74 5.52
N SER A 61 9.72 12.30 4.55
CA SER A 61 11.12 12.77 4.66
C SER A 61 11.65 13.35 3.33
N PRO A 62 12.30 14.54 3.31
CA PRO A 62 13.10 15.00 2.19
C PRO A 62 14.50 14.36 2.23
N GLY A 63 14.64 13.08 1.90
CA GLY A 63 15.98 12.46 1.83
C GLY A 63 16.11 10.93 1.86
N GLU A 64 15.03 10.16 1.96
CA GLU A 64 15.13 8.69 1.81
C GLU A 64 14.42 8.28 0.52
N GLU A 65 15.22 8.14 -0.54
CA GLU A 65 14.81 7.47 -1.77
C GLU A 65 14.55 6.00 -1.43
N GLY A 66 13.34 5.71 -0.94
CA GLY A 66 12.86 4.33 -0.90
C GLY A 66 12.79 3.88 -2.35
N GLU A 67 13.71 2.98 -2.74
CA GLU A 67 13.76 2.37 -4.08
C GLU A 67 12.33 1.97 -4.49
N THR A 68 11.77 2.69 -5.46
CA THR A 68 10.59 2.23 -6.20
C THR A 68 11.05 1.09 -7.08
N GLU A 69 11.25 -0.06 -6.46
CA GLU A 69 11.41 -1.31 -7.17
C GLU A 69 10.05 -1.64 -7.79
N THR A 70 9.90 -1.27 -9.05
CA THR A 70 8.77 -1.72 -9.86
C THR A 70 9.08 -3.15 -10.22
N LEU A 71 8.72 -4.08 -9.33
CA LEU A 71 8.81 -5.50 -9.65
C LEU A 71 7.85 -5.77 -10.81
N PRO A 72 8.29 -6.43 -11.89
CA PRO A 72 7.35 -6.88 -12.90
C PRO A 72 6.34 -7.79 -12.21
N PHE A 73 5.09 -7.76 -12.69
CA PHE A 73 3.99 -8.52 -12.08
C PHE A 73 4.31 -10.03 -11.98
N GLU A 74 5.23 -10.50 -12.82
CA GLU A 74 5.73 -11.87 -12.92
C GLU A 74 6.65 -12.27 -11.75
N ASP A 75 7.28 -11.30 -11.08
CA ASP A 75 8.23 -11.51 -9.97
C ASP A 75 7.59 -11.26 -8.58
N VAL A 76 6.27 -11.03 -8.53
CA VAL A 76 5.53 -10.97 -7.27
C VAL A 76 5.20 -12.42 -6.83
N PRO A 77 5.61 -12.86 -5.62
CA PRO A 77 5.40 -14.23 -5.16
C PRO A 77 3.93 -14.64 -4.99
#